data_AF-A0A6N2S3T6-F1
#
_entry.id   AF-A0A6N2S3T6-F1
#
_cell.length_a   1.000
_cell.length_b   1.000
_cell.length_c   1.000
_cell.angle_alpha   90.00
_cell.angle_beta   90.00
_cell.angle_gamma   90.00
#
_symmetry.space_group_name_H-M   'P 1'
#
loop_
_entity.id
_entity.type
_entity.pdbx_description
1 polymer ?
#
loop_
_entity_poly.entity_id
_entity_poly.type
_entity_poly.pdbx_seq_one_letter_code
_entity_poly.pdbx_strand_id
1 'polypeptide(L)'
;MILDGFVEQGMMVFAQGYDSNVLGITDEGVKAKVWCTTDGACVGRRAVDENKEWTEPGQGGQKVVRVSYTWKLVDVPSLVDKKAFAGVKSMNEPAHGAINLVKTSNGWKAN
;
A
#
# COMPACT_ATOMS: atom_id res chain seq x y z
N MET A 1 3.96 -3.02 12.63
CA MET A 1 3.43 -2.52 11.34
C MET A 1 4.54 -2.57 10.29
N ILE A 2 4.32 -3.30 9.18
CA ILE A 2 5.26 -3.65 8.09
C ILE A 2 6.64 -4.18 8.53
N LEU A 3 7.53 -3.36 9.09
CA LEU A 3 8.87 -3.79 9.49
C LEU A 3 8.82 -4.93 10.53
N ASP A 4 7.93 -4.83 11.52
CA ASP A 4 7.74 -5.90 12.52
C ASP A 4 7.36 -7.23 11.87
N GLY A 5 6.51 -7.20 10.83
CA GLY A 5 6.11 -8.41 10.11
C GLY A 5 7.26 -9.01 9.29
N PHE A 6 8.17 -8.18 8.78
CA PHE A 6 9.39 -8.65 8.14
C PHE A 6 10.38 -9.24 9.15
N VAL A 7 10.50 -8.65 10.34
CA VAL A 7 11.36 -9.18 11.42
C VAL A 7 10.81 -10.49 11.96
N GLU A 8 9.51 -10.58 12.21
CA GLU A 8 8.83 -11.80 12.68
C GLU A 8 9.02 -12.98 11.71
N GLN A 9 9.06 -12.70 10.42
CA GLN A 9 9.27 -13.72 9.38
C GLN A 9 10.74 -13.94 9.00
N GLY A 10 11.68 -13.33 9.73
CA GLY A 10 13.11 -13.49 9.46
C GLY A 10 13.57 -12.92 8.11
N MET A 11 12.79 -12.02 7.49
CA MET A 11 13.16 -11.31 6.26
C MET A 11 14.02 -10.07 6.56
N MET A 12 13.92 -9.54 7.77
CA MET A 12 14.72 -8.43 8.26
C MET A 12 15.22 -8.70 9.67
N VAL A 13 16.32 -8.07 10.04
CA VAL A 13 16.89 -8.12 11.38
C VAL A 13 17.03 -6.70 11.89
N PHE A 14 16.53 -6.46 13.09
CA PHE A 14 16.73 -5.20 13.79
C PHE A 14 17.83 -5.37 14.83
N ALA A 15 18.90 -4.58 14.71
CA ALA A 15 19.97 -4.51 15.69
C ALA A 15 19.96 -3.12 16.33
N GLN A 16 19.68 -3.09 17.63
CA GLN A 16 19.77 -1.87 18.42
C GLN A 16 21.24 -1.54 18.67
N GLY A 17 21.67 -0.35 18.26
CA GLY A 17 22.99 0.17 18.59
C GLY A 17 22.92 1.25 19.67
N TYR A 18 24.10 1.65 20.16
CA TYR A 18 24.22 2.68 21.21
C TYR A 18 23.80 4.08 20.69
N ASP A 19 24.32 4.48 19.53
CA ASP A 19 24.02 5.79 18.91
C ASP A 19 23.03 5.69 17.73
N SER A 20 22.89 4.51 17.12
CA SER A 20 22.02 4.30 15.96
C SER A 20 21.50 2.88 15.86
N ASN A 21 20.26 2.72 15.41
CA ASN A 21 19.67 1.41 15.10
C ASN A 21 19.99 1.00 13.66
N VAL A 22 20.25 -0.29 13.44
CA VAL A 22 20.52 -0.87 12.13
C VAL A 22 19.40 -1.83 11.76
N LEU A 23 18.87 -1.66 10.55
CA LEU A 23 17.94 -2.60 9.92
C LEU A 23 18.69 -3.36 8.81
N GLY A 24 18.87 -4.66 8.98
CA GLY A 24 19.46 -5.55 7.99
C GLY A 24 18.39 -6.32 7.22
N ILE A 25 18.64 -6.61 5.95
CA ILE A 25 17.83 -7.54 5.16
C ILE A 25 18.53 -8.91 5.12
N THR A 26 17.76 -9.98 5.30
CA THR A 26 18.27 -11.37 5.20
C THR A 26 18.22 -11.87 3.76
N ASP A 27 18.83 -13.03 3.49
CA ASP A 27 18.73 -13.68 2.18
C ASP A 27 17.28 -13.98 1.78
N GLU A 28 16.43 -14.35 2.75
CA GLU A 28 15.00 -14.53 2.58
C GLU A 28 14.32 -13.23 2.17
N GLY A 29 14.65 -12.12 2.84
CA GLY A 29 14.14 -10.79 2.48
C GLY A 29 14.56 -10.37 1.07
N VAL A 30 15.81 -10.65 0.68
CA VAL A 30 16.30 -10.38 -0.68
C VAL A 30 15.51 -11.19 -1.71
N LYS A 31 15.30 -12.49 -1.47
CA LYS A 31 14.49 -13.37 -2.35
C LYS A 31 13.05 -12.88 -2.48
N ALA A 32 12.46 -12.41 -1.38
CA ALA A 32 11.11 -11.87 -1.34
C ALA A 32 11.01 -10.43 -1.91
N LYS A 33 12.15 -9.79 -2.24
CA LYS A 33 12.23 -8.42 -2.79
C LYS A 33 11.48 -7.39 -1.95
N VAL A 34 11.56 -7.53 -0.63
CA VAL A 34 10.79 -6.70 0.33
C VAL A 34 11.43 -5.35 0.60
N TRP A 35 12.61 -5.06 0.04
CA TRP A 35 13.31 -3.79 0.21
C TRP A 35 13.80 -3.25 -1.12
N CYS A 36 13.57 -1.95 -1.31
CA CYS A 36 14.15 -1.15 -2.38
C CYS A 36 15.01 -0.04 -1.76
N THR A 37 16.19 0.23 -2.32
CA THR A 37 17.05 1.32 -1.81
C THR A 37 16.45 2.70 -2.04
N THR A 38 15.54 2.85 -3.01
CA THR A 38 14.83 4.11 -3.30
C THR A 38 13.57 4.28 -2.46
N ASP A 39 12.79 3.20 -2.31
CA ASP A 39 11.42 3.27 -1.77
C ASP A 39 11.26 2.61 -0.39
N GLY A 40 12.33 2.02 0.14
CA GLY A 40 12.35 1.34 1.44
C GLY A 40 11.62 -0.02 1.43
N ALA A 41 11.06 -0.40 2.57
CA ALA A 41 10.37 -1.68 2.75
C ALA A 41 8.99 -1.68 2.06
N CYS A 42 8.72 -2.69 1.23
CA CYS A 42 7.49 -2.84 0.46
C CYS A 42 6.92 -4.25 0.62
N VAL A 43 5.63 -4.33 0.96
CA VAL A 43 4.90 -5.61 1.10
C VAL A 43 3.90 -5.86 -0.03
N GLY A 44 3.71 -4.87 -0.92
CA GLY A 44 2.78 -4.95 -2.04
C GLY A 44 2.36 -3.58 -2.55
N ARG A 45 1.71 -3.54 -3.71
CA ARG A 45 1.17 -2.33 -4.32
C ARG A 45 -0.31 -2.19 -4.04
N ARG A 46 -0.80 -0.96 -3.87
CA ARG A 46 -2.25 -0.74 -3.81
C ARG A 46 -2.84 -0.78 -5.22
N ALA A 47 -3.89 -1.56 -5.40
CA ALA A 47 -4.71 -1.54 -6.60
C ALA A 47 -6.19 -1.42 -6.24
N VAL A 48 -6.94 -0.71 -7.08
CA VAL A 48 -8.40 -0.69 -6.98
C VAL A 48 -8.92 -2.11 -7.19
N ASP A 49 -9.79 -2.54 -6.31
CA ASP A 49 -10.47 -3.83 -6.37
C ASP A 49 -11.86 -3.67 -7.00
N GLU A 50 -12.65 -2.71 -6.51
CA GLU A 50 -13.99 -2.43 -7.04
C GLU A 50 -14.35 -0.94 -6.91
N ASN A 51 -14.99 -0.37 -7.93
CA ASN A 51 -15.61 0.96 -7.84
C ASN A 51 -17.02 0.80 -7.27
N LYS A 52 -17.33 1.48 -6.17
CA LYS A 52 -18.62 1.36 -5.50
C LYS A 52 -19.62 2.37 -6.01
N GLU A 53 -19.28 3.65 -5.96
CA GLU A 53 -20.21 4.75 -6.26
C GLU A 53 -19.46 5.97 -6.77
N TRP A 54 -20.11 6.79 -7.58
CA TRP A 54 -19.62 8.11 -7.97
C TRP A 54 -20.74 9.15 -7.92
N THR A 55 -20.41 10.38 -7.53
CA THR A 55 -21.35 11.51 -7.52
C THR A 55 -21.38 12.21 -8.89
N GLU A 56 -22.54 12.56 -9.42
CA GLU A 56 -22.61 13.38 -10.63
C GLU A 56 -22.17 14.83 -10.35
N PRO A 57 -21.35 15.45 -11.23
CA PRO A 57 -20.95 16.83 -11.07
C PRO A 57 -22.12 17.76 -11.37
N GLY A 58 -22.39 18.73 -10.49
CA GLY A 58 -23.44 19.74 -10.69
C GLY A 58 -23.23 20.62 -11.93
N GLN A 59 -24.26 21.38 -12.32
CA GLN A 59 -24.28 22.17 -13.57
C GLN A 59 -23.43 23.46 -13.57
N GLY A 60 -22.59 23.72 -12.55
CA GLY A 60 -21.76 24.93 -12.49
C GLY A 60 -20.32 24.68 -12.01
N GLY A 61 -19.36 25.43 -12.55
CA GLY A 61 -17.96 25.45 -12.10
C GLY A 61 -17.10 24.23 -12.48
N GLN A 62 -16.02 24.01 -11.73
CA GLN A 62 -15.11 22.88 -11.90
C GLN A 62 -15.85 21.57 -11.58
N LYS A 63 -15.90 20.65 -12.55
CA LYS A 63 -16.59 19.36 -12.39
C LYS A 63 -15.76 18.43 -11.54
N VAL A 64 -16.08 18.34 -10.25
CA VAL A 64 -15.48 17.42 -9.28
C VAL A 64 -16.43 16.25 -9.02
N VAL A 65 -15.92 15.03 -9.07
CA VAL A 65 -16.64 13.80 -8.76
C VAL A 65 -15.95 13.10 -7.62
N ARG A 66 -16.70 12.73 -6.57
CA ARG A 66 -16.19 11.84 -5.53
C ARG A 66 -16.46 10.41 -5.93
N VAL A 67 -15.41 9.60 -6.01
CA VAL A 67 -15.47 8.17 -6.29
C VAL A 67 -15.18 7.41 -5.01
N SER A 68 -16.11 6.55 -4.60
CA SER A 68 -15.92 5.57 -3.53
C SER A 68 -15.51 4.25 -4.14
N TYR A 69 -14.48 3.61 -3.60
CA TYR A 69 -13.94 2.35 -4.13
C TYR A 69 -13.43 1.44 -2.99
N THR A 70 -13.23 0.17 -3.28
CA THR A 70 -12.39 -0.73 -2.49
C THR A 70 -11.03 -0.87 -3.16
N TRP A 71 -9.98 -1.03 -2.37
CA TRP A 71 -8.64 -1.32 -2.86
C TRP A 71 -8.04 -2.47 -2.07
N LYS A 72 -7.10 -3.19 -2.68
CA LYS A 72 -6.34 -4.26 -2.03
C LYS A 72 -4.85 -4.17 -2.31
N LEU A 73 -4.07 -4.87 -1.50
CA LEU A 73 -2.66 -5.10 -1.82
C LEU A 73 -2.55 -6.19 -2.88
N VAL A 74 -1.86 -5.86 -3.97
CA VAL A 74 -1.46 -6.78 -5.05
C VAL A 74 0.05 -6.94 -5.03
N ASP A 75 0.54 -7.96 -5.74
CA ASP A 75 1.98 -8.31 -5.79
C ASP A 75 2.60 -8.56 -4.41
N VAL A 76 1.79 -8.99 -3.44
CA VAL A 76 2.28 -9.45 -2.14
C VAL A 76 3.09 -10.72 -2.40
N PRO A 77 4.39 -10.78 -2.04
CA PRO A 77 5.20 -11.97 -2.27
C PRO A 77 4.57 -13.21 -1.62
N SER A 78 4.53 -14.34 -2.34
CA SER A 78 3.87 -15.56 -1.86
C SER A 78 4.54 -16.17 -0.62
N LEU A 79 5.80 -15.84 -0.38
CA LEU A 79 6.58 -16.26 0.79
C LEU A 79 6.17 -15.52 2.07
N VAL A 80 5.43 -14.42 1.96
CA VAL A 80 4.99 -13.61 3.10
C VAL A 80 3.76 -14.23 3.75
N ASP A 81 3.84 -14.55 5.04
CA ASP A 81 2.67 -14.86 5.85
C ASP A 81 1.89 -13.57 6.17
N LYS A 82 0.70 -13.44 5.59
CA LYS A 82 -0.18 -12.29 5.79
C LYS A 82 -0.56 -12.05 7.25
N LYS A 83 -0.50 -13.08 8.12
CA LYS A 83 -0.84 -12.96 9.55
C LYS A 83 0.11 -12.04 10.31
N ALA A 84 1.41 -12.09 10.01
CA ALA A 84 2.40 -11.18 10.62
C ALA A 84 2.18 -9.70 10.22
N PHE A 85 1.33 -9.47 9.20
CA PHE A 85 0.97 -8.16 8.70
C PHE A 85 -0.50 -7.82 8.97
N ALA A 86 -1.13 -8.43 9.98
CA ALA A 86 -2.54 -8.20 10.32
C ALA A 86 -2.89 -6.71 10.57
N GLY A 87 -1.93 -5.92 11.05
CA GLY A 87 -2.09 -4.47 11.23
C GLY A 87 -1.99 -3.64 9.94
N VAL A 88 -1.62 -4.26 8.80
CA VAL A 88 -1.55 -3.58 7.51
C VAL A 88 -2.93 -3.60 6.86
N LYS A 89 -3.48 -2.40 6.66
CA LYS A 89 -4.78 -2.23 6.00
C LYS A 89 -4.76 -2.91 4.64
N SER A 90 -5.79 -3.72 4.42
CA SER A 90 -5.99 -4.48 3.18
C SER A 90 -4.97 -5.57 2.85
N MET A 91 -4.33 -6.12 3.89
CA MET A 91 -3.54 -7.35 3.75
C MET A 91 -4.44 -8.58 3.49
N ASN A 92 -5.56 -8.68 4.21
CA ASN A 92 -6.46 -9.83 4.15
C ASN A 92 -7.74 -9.56 3.33
N GLU A 93 -8.32 -8.36 3.45
CA GLU A 93 -9.59 -8.00 2.81
C GLU A 93 -9.52 -6.63 2.13
N PRO A 94 -10.26 -6.40 1.03
CA PRO A 94 -10.32 -5.09 0.39
C PRO A 94 -10.74 -3.99 1.38
N ALA A 95 -10.06 -2.86 1.32
CA ALA A 95 -10.31 -1.71 2.18
C ALA A 95 -11.06 -0.61 1.42
N HIS A 96 -11.98 0.07 2.10
CA HIS A 96 -12.63 1.25 1.56
C HIS A 96 -11.64 2.42 1.37
N GLY A 97 -11.81 3.10 0.24
CA GLY A 97 -11.17 4.34 -0.13
C GLY A 97 -12.15 5.29 -0.82
N ALA A 98 -11.78 6.57 -0.85
CA ALA A 98 -12.49 7.57 -1.63
C ALA A 98 -11.48 8.53 -2.25
N ILE A 99 -11.75 9.01 -3.47
CA ILE A 99 -10.91 9.96 -4.18
C ILE A 99 -11.76 11.00 -4.89
N ASN A 100 -11.29 12.24 -4.91
CA ASN A 100 -11.92 13.29 -5.70
C ASN A 100 -11.23 13.37 -7.06
N LEU A 101 -12.01 13.26 -8.12
CA LEU A 101 -11.56 13.40 -9.49
C LEU A 101 -12.04 14.74 -10.06
N VAL A 102 -11.13 15.46 -10.70
CA VAL A 102 -11.39 16.70 -11.41
C VAL A 102 -11.47 16.40 -12.90
N LYS A 103 -12.52 16.90 -13.57
CA LYS A 103 -12.59 16.85 -15.03
C LYS A 103 -11.56 17.80 -15.63
N THR A 104 -10.74 17.28 -16.52
CA THR A 104 -9.77 17.99 -17.34
C THR A 104 -10.14 17.84 -18.82
N SER A 105 -9.45 18.55 -19.72
CA SER A 105 -9.61 18.34 -21.17
C SER A 105 -9.23 16.93 -21.62
N ASN A 106 -8.35 16.25 -20.89
CA ASN A 106 -7.81 14.92 -21.22
C ASN A 106 -8.44 13.79 -20.38
N GLY A 107 -9.64 14.01 -19.82
CA GLY A 107 -10.34 13.04 -18.97
C GLY A 107 -10.34 13.44 -17.50
N TRP A 108 -10.23 12.48 -16.60
CA TRP A 108 -10.30 12.70 -15.15
C TRP A 108 -8.93 12.62 -14.50
N LYS A 109 -8.64 13.53 -13.57
CA LYS A 109 -7.40 13.53 -12.78
C LYS A 109 -7.74 13.48 -11.29
N ALA A 110 -7.02 12.66 -10.54
CA ALA A 110 -7.05 12.73 -9.08
C ALA A 110 -6.56 14.09 -8.59
N ASN A 111 -7.30 14.69 -7.66
CA ASN A 111 -6.92 15.92 -6.97
C ASN A 111 -5.98 15.62 -5.79
#